data_AF-A0A957LQH0-F1
#
_entry.id   AF-A0A957LQH0-F1
#
_cell.length_a   1.000
_cell.length_b   1.000
_cell.length_c   1.000
_cell.angle_alpha   90.00
_cell.angle_beta   90.00
_cell.angle_gamma   90.00
#
_symmetry.space_group_name_H-M   'P 1'
#
loop_
_entity.id
_entity.type
_entity.pdbx_description
1 polymer ?
#
loop_
_entity_poly.entity_id
_entity_poly.type
_entity_poly.pdbx_seq_one_letter_code
_entity_poly.pdbx_strand_id
1 'polypeptide(L)'
;DGGSAEALTLAGSDLVDALIGQATVTAPTEPQPAARLPIRTPLSPAVVQDGIAFLGFTGPDAERPLLAGTELGLTLFLQAQEDAPSPRSLYVSLLDGSGNGVAGYEGWPLPDYAADLLSRDELLRLPVRFFVPGVIGSGDYRLAAGFVDAATGAKRAPVTLGEVRIEQRRAAFDRRTPAQLLPTPAQFGTHALLYGYDLDETEAGDTLIRLYWEIMQPLLPPHHIFVHADDAGGATLAQQDGPPVTVTGPAPSGSWQPGEFLITEHRLRVPPDTVVNVGIYEPATTVRLPVTVDGQPAGDSVRLASTP
;
A
#
# COMPACT_ATOMS: atom_id res chain seq x y z
N ASP A 1 -15.20 -3.58 -31.24
CA ASP A 1 -14.46 -4.63 -30.52
C ASP A 1 -13.34 -4.01 -29.73
N GLY A 2 -13.57 -3.88 -28.42
CA GLY A 2 -12.67 -3.24 -27.48
C GLY A 2 -11.57 -4.20 -27.04
N GLY A 3 -10.32 -3.85 -27.33
CA GLY A 3 -9.16 -4.46 -26.70
C GLY A 3 -8.78 -3.63 -25.47
N SER A 4 -8.86 -4.23 -24.29
CA SER A 4 -8.24 -3.72 -23.08
C SER A 4 -6.73 -3.82 -23.23
N ALA A 5 -6.03 -2.69 -23.24
CA ALA A 5 -4.57 -2.69 -23.11
C ALA A 5 -4.24 -2.79 -21.62
N GLU A 6 -3.92 -4.00 -21.16
CA GLU A 6 -3.22 -4.18 -19.89
C GLU A 6 -1.77 -3.70 -20.05
N ALA A 7 -1.22 -3.07 -19.00
CA ALA A 7 0.18 -2.71 -18.96
C ALA A 7 1.03 -3.98 -18.85
N LEU A 8 1.85 -4.24 -19.87
CA LEU A 8 2.80 -5.35 -19.87
C LEU A 8 3.87 -5.11 -18.79
N THR A 9 3.91 -6.00 -17.79
CA THR A 9 4.99 -6.07 -16.81
C THR A 9 6.04 -7.05 -17.34
N LEU A 10 7.23 -6.57 -17.66
CA LEU A 10 8.35 -7.42 -18.09
C LEU A 10 9.00 -8.04 -16.84
N ALA A 11 8.54 -9.23 -16.44
CA ALA A 11 9.26 -10.07 -15.49
C ALA A 11 9.62 -11.40 -16.18
N GLY A 12 10.92 -11.65 -16.37
CA GLY A 12 11.44 -12.95 -16.84
C GLY A 12 12.16 -12.98 -18.20
N SER A 13 12.66 -11.85 -18.73
CA SER A 13 13.42 -11.85 -20.00
C SER A 13 14.92 -11.73 -19.75
N ASP A 14 15.67 -12.81 -19.97
CA ASP A 14 17.15 -12.85 -19.98
C ASP A 14 17.75 -12.18 -21.24
N LEU A 15 17.04 -11.27 -21.88
CA LEU A 15 17.48 -10.57 -23.08
C LEU A 15 17.66 -9.09 -22.76
N VAL A 16 18.90 -8.65 -22.95
CA VAL A 16 19.33 -7.25 -23.07
C VAL A 16 18.20 -6.40 -23.64
N ASP A 17 17.80 -5.35 -22.90
CA ASP A 17 16.76 -4.41 -23.31
C ASP A 17 17.01 -3.96 -24.77
N ALA A 18 16.18 -4.43 -25.70
CA ALA A 18 16.18 -3.91 -27.05
C ALA A 18 15.50 -2.54 -27.01
N LEU A 19 16.26 -1.45 -27.03
CA LEU A 19 15.72 -0.10 -27.15
C LEU A 19 14.89 0.01 -28.43
N ILE A 20 13.55 -0.04 -28.31
CA ILE A 20 12.63 0.03 -29.45
C ILE A 20 12.40 1.49 -29.88
N GLY A 21 12.68 2.45 -29.01
CA GLY A 21 12.63 3.88 -29.31
C GLY A 21 12.71 4.75 -28.05
N GLN A 22 12.85 6.06 -28.26
CA GLN A 22 12.73 7.07 -27.21
C GLN A 22 11.59 8.01 -27.57
N ALA A 23 10.83 8.43 -26.55
CA ALA A 23 9.82 9.48 -26.68
C ALA A 23 10.22 10.65 -25.80
N THR A 24 10.32 11.84 -26.38
CA THR A 24 10.51 13.08 -25.62
C THR A 24 9.15 13.70 -25.39
N VAL A 25 8.76 13.86 -24.12
CA VAL A 25 7.56 14.59 -23.74
C VAL A 25 7.96 16.04 -23.51
N THR A 26 7.43 16.96 -24.31
CA THR A 26 7.62 18.40 -24.13
C THR A 26 6.36 19.05 -23.57
N ALA A 27 6.52 20.21 -22.92
CA ALA A 27 5.38 21.00 -22.48
C ALA A 27 4.53 21.42 -23.71
N PRO A 28 3.20 21.52 -23.56
CA PRO A 28 2.33 22.07 -24.59
C PRO A 28 2.75 23.48 -24.97
N THR A 29 2.77 23.81 -26.26
CA THR A 29 3.06 25.18 -26.75
C THR A 29 1.90 26.15 -26.51
N GLU A 30 0.70 25.64 -26.25
CA GLU A 30 -0.49 26.44 -25.93
C GLU A 30 -1.00 26.12 -24.52
N PRO A 31 -1.43 27.13 -23.74
CA PRO A 31 -2.05 26.92 -22.44
C PRO A 31 -3.25 25.98 -22.53
N GLN A 32 -3.30 25.00 -21.64
CA GLN A 32 -4.40 24.04 -21.59
C GLN A 32 -5.51 24.56 -20.67
N PRO A 33 -6.79 24.45 -21.05
CA PRO A 33 -7.87 24.88 -20.17
C PRO A 33 -8.06 23.90 -19.01
N ALA A 34 -8.33 24.44 -17.81
CA ALA A 34 -8.56 23.64 -16.59
C ALA A 34 -9.69 22.61 -16.73
N ALA A 35 -10.66 22.85 -17.62
CA ALA A 35 -11.75 21.92 -17.94
C ALA A 35 -11.29 20.56 -18.50
N ARG A 36 -10.03 20.45 -18.97
CA ARG A 36 -9.44 19.17 -19.41
C ARG A 36 -8.87 18.34 -18.27
N LEU A 37 -8.75 18.90 -17.07
CA LEU A 37 -8.22 18.18 -15.93
C LEU A 37 -9.25 17.16 -15.44
N PRO A 38 -8.86 15.91 -15.17
CA PRO A 38 -9.76 14.87 -14.68
C PRO A 38 -10.04 15.04 -13.19
N ILE A 39 -10.58 16.20 -12.79
CA ILE A 39 -10.96 16.55 -11.42
C ILE A 39 -12.29 15.86 -11.10
N ARG A 40 -12.31 14.97 -10.11
CA ARG A 40 -13.55 14.34 -9.63
C ARG A 40 -14.20 15.14 -8.51
N THR A 41 -13.40 15.78 -7.66
CA THR A 41 -13.87 16.59 -6.53
C THR A 41 -13.35 18.02 -6.70
N PRO A 42 -14.11 18.90 -7.37
CA PRO A 42 -13.71 20.29 -7.56
C PRO A 42 -13.88 21.11 -6.28
N LEU A 43 -12.98 22.07 -6.08
CA LEU A 43 -13.15 23.14 -5.09
C LEU A 43 -13.81 24.33 -5.78
N SER A 44 -14.99 24.72 -5.31
CA SER A 44 -15.79 25.79 -5.92
C SER A 44 -16.27 26.78 -4.85
N PRO A 45 -15.70 28.00 -4.77
CA PRO A 45 -14.61 28.50 -5.62
C PRO A 45 -13.27 27.82 -5.33
N ALA A 46 -12.34 27.93 -6.28
CA ALA A 46 -10.96 27.51 -6.06
C ALA A 46 -10.33 28.31 -4.90
N VAL A 47 -9.48 27.66 -4.11
CA VAL A 47 -8.86 28.27 -2.93
C VAL A 47 -7.44 28.70 -3.27
N VAL A 48 -7.16 30.00 -3.20
CA VAL A 48 -5.82 30.54 -3.53
C VAL A 48 -4.98 30.67 -2.28
N GLN A 49 -3.75 30.17 -2.33
CA GLN A 49 -2.77 30.28 -1.27
C GLN A 49 -1.37 30.53 -1.86
N ASP A 50 -0.72 31.61 -1.42
CA ASP A 50 0.63 32.00 -1.85
C ASP A 50 0.81 31.99 -3.39
N GLY A 51 -0.16 32.50 -4.15
CA GLY A 51 -0.06 32.55 -5.62
C GLY A 51 -0.35 31.24 -6.34
N ILE A 52 -0.87 30.20 -5.65
CA ILE A 52 -1.33 28.95 -6.26
C ILE A 52 -2.79 28.68 -5.89
N ALA A 53 -3.64 28.42 -6.88
CA ALA A 53 -5.03 28.03 -6.69
C ALA A 53 -5.18 26.51 -6.61
N PHE A 54 -5.83 26.03 -5.55
CA PHE A 54 -6.32 24.65 -5.45
C PHE A 54 -7.64 24.54 -6.22
N LEU A 55 -7.63 23.80 -7.33
CA LEU A 55 -8.80 23.60 -8.20
C LEU A 55 -9.66 22.41 -7.76
N GLY A 56 -9.04 21.39 -7.15
CA GLY A 56 -9.71 20.16 -6.75
C GLY A 56 -8.75 18.98 -6.69
N PHE A 57 -9.32 17.78 -6.54
CA PHE A 57 -8.55 16.54 -6.51
C PHE A 57 -9.30 15.37 -7.14
N THR A 58 -8.55 14.31 -7.41
CA THR A 58 -9.07 12.97 -7.71
C THR A 58 -8.34 12.00 -6.81
N GLY A 59 -9.07 11.18 -6.06
CA GLY A 59 -8.49 10.31 -5.04
C GLY A 59 -9.55 9.39 -4.43
N PRO A 60 -9.49 9.11 -3.11
CA PRO A 60 -10.42 8.19 -2.46
C PRO A 60 -11.88 8.59 -2.73
N ASP A 61 -12.69 7.58 -3.04
CA ASP A 61 -14.12 7.71 -3.29
C ASP A 61 -14.84 7.90 -1.95
N ALA A 62 -15.61 8.99 -1.81
CA ALA A 62 -16.34 9.28 -0.58
C ALA A 62 -17.34 8.16 -0.21
N GLU A 63 -17.83 7.41 -1.21
CA GLU A 63 -18.79 6.33 -1.02
C GLU A 63 -18.13 4.97 -0.70
N ARG A 64 -16.80 4.85 -0.85
CA ARG A 64 -16.07 3.61 -0.59
C ARG A 64 -15.07 3.83 0.54
N PRO A 65 -15.31 3.23 1.72
CA PRO A 65 -14.37 3.39 2.83
C PRO A 65 -12.99 2.85 2.45
N LEU A 66 -11.96 3.58 2.86
CA LEU A 66 -10.58 3.14 2.77
C LEU A 66 -10.25 2.28 4.00
N LEU A 67 -9.63 1.13 3.77
CA LEU A 67 -9.19 0.27 4.86
C LEU A 67 -8.00 0.91 5.61
N ALA A 68 -8.09 0.99 6.92
CA ALA A 68 -6.95 1.39 7.76
C ALA A 68 -5.77 0.43 7.52
N GLY A 69 -4.56 0.98 7.38
CA GLY A 69 -3.38 0.17 7.08
C GLY A 69 -3.07 0.03 5.59
N THR A 70 -3.82 0.70 4.71
CA THR A 70 -3.53 0.75 3.27
C THR A 70 -3.03 2.12 2.84
N GLU A 71 -2.56 2.21 1.60
CA GLU A 71 -2.16 3.47 0.99
C GLU A 71 -3.37 4.35 0.68
N LEU A 72 -3.28 5.64 0.99
CA LEU A 72 -4.14 6.68 0.47
C LEU A 72 -3.39 7.39 -0.66
N GLY A 73 -3.91 7.26 -1.88
CA GLY A 73 -3.42 7.96 -3.06
C GLY A 73 -4.41 9.03 -3.54
N LEU A 74 -3.90 10.21 -3.89
CA LEU A 74 -4.66 11.25 -4.57
C LEU A 74 -3.80 12.01 -5.58
N THR A 75 -4.44 12.68 -6.53
CA THR A 75 -3.84 13.69 -7.39
C THR A 75 -4.51 15.02 -7.12
N LEU A 76 -3.72 16.02 -6.72
CA LEU A 76 -4.17 17.41 -6.60
C LEU A 76 -4.04 18.12 -7.94
N PHE A 77 -5.02 18.96 -8.24
CA PHE A 77 -5.04 19.80 -9.42
C PHE A 77 -4.94 21.26 -9.00
N LEU A 78 -3.87 21.92 -9.40
CA LEU A 78 -3.59 23.30 -9.00
C LEU A 78 -3.36 24.18 -10.22
N GLN A 79 -3.41 25.50 -10.03
CA GLN A 79 -3.04 26.48 -11.05
C GLN A 79 -2.18 27.58 -10.45
N ALA A 80 -1.04 27.88 -11.07
CA ALA A 80 -0.23 29.04 -10.72
C ALA A 80 -0.97 30.34 -11.09
N GLN A 81 -1.00 31.31 -10.18
CA GLN A 81 -1.65 32.62 -10.35
C GLN A 81 -0.63 33.75 -10.64
N GLU A 82 0.64 33.43 -10.55
CA GLU A 82 1.78 34.32 -10.78
C GLU A 82 2.96 33.52 -11.36
N ASP A 83 3.90 34.23 -11.98
CA ASP A 83 5.14 33.65 -12.47
C ASP A 83 6.12 33.43 -11.32
N ALA A 84 6.86 32.31 -11.37
CA ALA A 84 7.88 31.93 -10.39
C ALA A 84 7.43 32.11 -8.92
N PRO A 85 6.31 31.49 -8.50
CA PRO A 85 5.84 31.57 -7.13
C PRO A 85 6.92 31.03 -6.17
N SER A 86 6.95 31.58 -4.95
CA SER A 86 8.02 31.29 -3.98
C SER A 86 8.20 29.77 -3.72
N PRO A 87 9.45 29.28 -3.52
CA PRO A 87 9.71 27.89 -3.18
C PRO A 87 8.94 27.41 -1.95
N ARG A 88 8.38 26.20 -2.02
CA ARG A 88 7.49 25.64 -1.00
C ARG A 88 7.46 24.11 -1.05
N SER A 89 7.09 23.50 0.08
CA SER A 89 6.66 22.11 0.13
C SER A 89 5.14 22.03 0.18
N LEU A 90 4.56 20.99 -0.40
CA LEU A 90 3.17 20.62 -0.21
C LEU A 90 3.08 19.78 1.07
N TYR A 91 2.04 20.01 1.88
CA TYR A 91 1.60 19.01 2.85
C TYR A 91 0.19 18.55 2.51
N VAL A 92 -0.09 17.27 2.76
CA VAL A 92 -1.42 16.67 2.76
C VAL A 92 -1.59 15.94 4.07
N SER A 93 -2.71 16.13 4.76
CA SER A 93 -2.96 15.57 6.08
C SER A 93 -4.35 14.95 6.16
N LEU A 94 -4.40 13.75 6.71
CA LEU A 94 -5.62 13.11 7.18
C LEU A 94 -5.81 13.51 8.65
N LEU A 95 -6.93 14.14 8.96
CA LEU A 95 -7.21 14.73 10.27
C LEU A 95 -8.36 13.99 10.96
N ASP A 96 -8.21 13.73 12.26
CA ASP A 96 -9.29 13.20 13.11
C ASP A 96 -10.38 14.26 13.39
N GLY A 97 -11.44 13.85 14.11
CA GLY A 97 -12.54 14.74 14.48
C GLY A 97 -12.16 15.88 15.45
N SER A 98 -10.98 15.82 16.07
CA SER A 98 -10.41 16.90 16.89
C SER A 98 -9.49 17.83 16.08
N GLY A 99 -9.24 17.50 14.82
CA GLY A 99 -8.34 18.23 13.93
C GLY A 99 -6.87 17.83 14.04
N ASN A 100 -6.53 16.76 14.77
CA ASN A 100 -5.16 16.26 14.84
C ASN A 100 -4.80 15.48 13.58
N GLY A 101 -3.58 15.66 13.07
CA GLY A 101 -3.08 14.85 11.96
C GLY A 101 -2.76 13.43 12.41
N VAL A 102 -3.34 12.44 11.74
CA VAL A 102 -3.09 11.00 12.00
C VAL A 102 -2.22 10.34 10.93
N ALA A 103 -2.17 10.92 9.74
CA ALA A 103 -1.35 10.48 8.62
C ALA A 103 -1.16 11.64 7.63
N GLY A 104 -0.13 11.56 6.78
CA GLY A 104 0.05 12.58 5.76
C GLY A 104 1.30 12.43 4.94
N TYR A 105 1.46 13.40 4.05
CA TYR A 105 2.60 13.61 3.18
C TYR A 105 3.14 15.01 3.41
N GLU A 106 4.45 15.18 3.38
CA GLU A 106 5.10 16.48 3.33
C GLU A 106 6.31 16.42 2.38
N GLY A 107 6.36 17.36 1.45
CA GLY A 107 7.41 17.44 0.43
C GLY A 107 6.91 18.08 -0.86
N TRP A 108 7.78 18.17 -1.86
CA TRP A 108 7.38 18.57 -3.21
C TRP A 108 7.30 17.32 -4.11
N PRO A 109 6.14 17.01 -4.69
CA PRO A 109 5.93 15.71 -5.36
C PRO A 109 6.48 15.63 -6.78
N LEU A 110 7.00 16.72 -7.34
CA LEU A 110 7.62 16.76 -8.67
C LEU A 110 9.15 16.98 -8.54
N PRO A 111 9.98 15.93 -8.57
CA PRO A 111 11.41 16.02 -8.25
C PRO A 111 12.18 17.00 -9.12
N ASP A 112 11.85 17.04 -10.42
CA ASP A 112 12.58 17.82 -11.43
C ASP A 112 11.84 19.10 -11.84
N TYR A 113 10.75 19.45 -11.14
CA TYR A 113 9.90 20.58 -11.53
C TYR A 113 9.39 21.35 -10.31
N ALA A 114 10.24 22.25 -9.81
CA ALA A 114 9.99 23.06 -8.62
C ALA A 114 8.97 24.17 -8.85
N ALA A 115 8.39 24.69 -7.75
CA ALA A 115 7.35 25.72 -7.80
C ALA A 115 7.81 27.03 -8.45
N ASP A 116 9.07 27.42 -8.25
CA ASP A 116 9.68 28.64 -8.80
C ASP A 116 9.95 28.57 -10.31
N LEU A 117 9.72 27.41 -10.94
CA LEU A 117 9.79 27.23 -12.39
C LEU A 117 8.42 27.42 -13.08
N LEU A 118 7.35 27.60 -12.30
CA LEU A 118 6.00 27.72 -12.83
C LEU A 118 5.78 29.08 -13.51
N SER A 119 5.04 29.06 -14.61
CA SER A 119 4.50 30.27 -15.24
C SER A 119 3.07 30.53 -14.76
N ARG A 120 2.63 31.79 -14.80
CA ARG A 120 1.23 32.16 -14.56
C ARG A 120 0.29 31.32 -15.45
N ASP A 121 -0.84 30.94 -14.89
CA ASP A 121 -1.89 30.10 -15.48
C ASP A 121 -1.50 28.63 -15.73
N GLU A 122 -0.26 28.25 -15.42
CA GLU A 122 0.20 26.87 -15.56
C GLU A 122 -0.57 25.92 -14.63
N LEU A 123 -0.98 24.78 -15.19
CA LEU A 123 -1.75 23.76 -14.49
C LEU A 123 -0.83 22.66 -13.95
N LEU A 124 -0.96 22.36 -12.66
CA LEU A 124 -0.21 21.29 -12.01
C LEU A 124 -1.09 20.07 -11.76
N ARG A 125 -0.47 18.90 -11.90
CA ARG A 125 -0.99 17.61 -11.47
C ARG A 125 -0.01 17.01 -10.46
N LEU A 126 -0.36 17.08 -9.18
CA LEU A 126 0.53 16.66 -8.10
C LEU A 126 0.07 15.32 -7.53
N PRO A 127 0.70 14.18 -7.89
CA PRO A 127 0.41 12.90 -7.28
C PRO A 127 0.95 12.86 -5.85
N VAL A 128 0.13 12.42 -4.91
CA VAL A 128 0.48 12.26 -3.50
C VAL A 128 0.03 10.89 -3.03
N ARG A 129 0.90 10.21 -2.29
CA ARG A 129 0.59 8.93 -1.63
C ARG A 129 1.18 8.91 -0.23
N PHE A 130 0.46 8.31 0.71
CA PHE A 130 0.95 8.02 2.06
C PHE A 130 0.15 6.86 2.66
N PHE A 131 0.71 6.15 3.63
CA PHE A 131 0.03 5.06 4.30
C PHE A 131 -0.82 5.57 5.48
N VAL A 132 -2.04 5.03 5.58
CA VAL A 132 -2.93 5.25 6.73
C VAL A 132 -2.56 4.22 7.81
N PRO A 133 -2.35 4.60 9.08
CA PRO A 133 -2.05 3.63 10.13
C PRO A 133 -3.20 2.64 10.34
N GLY A 134 -2.91 1.34 10.46
CA GLY A 134 -3.94 0.29 10.66
C GLY A 134 -4.67 0.33 12.01
N VAL A 135 -4.11 1.07 12.98
CA VAL A 135 -4.62 1.13 14.35
C VAL A 135 -5.59 2.29 14.59
N ILE A 136 -5.84 3.15 13.60
CA ILE A 136 -6.84 4.21 13.74
C ILE A 136 -8.25 3.62 13.66
N GLY A 137 -9.18 4.22 14.41
CA GLY A 137 -10.56 3.77 14.46
C GLY A 137 -11.33 4.02 13.16
N SER A 138 -12.43 3.28 12.99
CA SER A 138 -13.36 3.54 11.89
C SER A 138 -14.07 4.89 12.09
N GLY A 139 -14.27 5.64 11.01
CA GLY A 139 -14.98 6.92 11.07
C GLY A 139 -14.67 7.82 9.88
N ASP A 140 -15.22 9.02 9.91
CA ASP A 140 -14.99 10.03 8.89
C ASP A 140 -13.81 10.92 9.30
N TYR A 141 -12.82 11.02 8.42
CA TYR A 141 -11.61 11.80 8.61
C TYR A 141 -11.57 12.92 7.59
N ARG A 142 -11.08 14.09 7.99
CA ARG A 142 -10.96 15.22 7.07
C ARG A 142 -9.63 15.17 6.34
N LEU A 143 -9.69 15.21 5.01
CA LEU A 143 -8.51 15.36 4.15
C LEU A 143 -8.26 16.85 3.89
N ALA A 144 -7.04 17.30 4.14
CA ALA A 144 -6.64 18.68 3.97
C ALA A 144 -5.27 18.79 3.30
N ALA A 145 -5.02 19.88 2.60
CA ALA A 145 -3.73 20.19 2.01
C ALA A 145 -3.33 21.65 2.24
N GLY A 146 -2.06 21.94 2.08
CA GLY A 146 -1.55 23.31 2.15
C GLY A 146 -0.07 23.35 1.81
N PHE A 147 0.57 24.49 2.08
CA PHE A 147 1.98 24.70 1.79
C PHE A 147 2.76 24.98 3.06
N VAL A 148 4.01 24.53 3.04
CA VAL A 148 5.06 24.93 3.98
C VAL A 148 6.02 25.81 3.21
N ASP A 149 6.23 27.02 3.71
CA ASP A 149 7.20 27.95 3.14
C ASP A 149 8.62 27.35 3.26
N ALA A 150 9.34 27.23 2.15
CA ALA A 150 10.63 26.53 2.14
C ALA A 150 11.75 27.29 2.87
N ALA A 151 11.64 28.62 2.99
CA ALA A 151 12.66 29.45 3.63
C ALA A 151 12.48 29.53 5.15
N THR A 152 11.22 29.61 5.61
CA THR A 152 10.88 29.84 7.02
C THR A 152 10.36 28.62 7.74
N GLY A 153 9.95 27.57 7.01
CA GLY A 153 9.23 26.43 7.57
C GLY A 153 7.80 26.75 8.02
N ALA A 154 7.30 27.96 7.72
CA ALA A 154 5.98 28.38 8.16
C ALA A 154 4.88 27.60 7.43
N LYS A 155 4.14 26.77 8.17
CA LYS A 155 2.99 26.02 7.67
C LYS A 155 1.77 26.91 7.57
N ARG A 156 1.20 27.00 6.36
CA ARG A 156 -0.03 27.76 6.11
C ARG A 156 -1.26 27.02 6.60
N ALA A 157 -2.34 27.76 6.83
CA ALA A 157 -3.63 27.19 7.19
C ALA A 157 -4.10 26.16 6.14
N PRO A 158 -4.70 25.03 6.56
CA PRO A 158 -5.09 23.99 5.64
C PRO A 158 -6.29 24.37 4.78
N VAL A 159 -6.20 24.08 3.48
CA VAL A 159 -7.32 23.97 2.56
C VAL A 159 -8.00 22.63 2.78
N THR A 160 -9.27 22.64 3.16
CA THR A 160 -10.06 21.40 3.31
C THR A 160 -10.42 20.86 1.93
N LEU A 161 -10.07 19.60 1.67
CA LEU A 161 -10.34 18.94 0.40
C LEU A 161 -11.66 18.17 0.44
N GLY A 162 -11.95 17.51 1.57
CA GLY A 162 -13.17 16.74 1.76
C GLY A 162 -13.04 15.78 2.94
N GLU A 163 -13.98 14.84 3.03
CA GLU A 163 -13.97 13.75 4.00
C GLU A 163 -13.57 12.44 3.33
N VAL A 164 -12.90 11.58 4.10
CA VAL A 164 -12.52 10.22 3.73
C VAL A 164 -13.02 9.31 4.83
N ARG A 165 -13.88 8.36 4.48
CA ARG A 165 -14.33 7.35 5.41
C ARG A 165 -13.25 6.29 5.56
N ILE A 166 -12.79 6.06 6.78
CA ILE A 166 -11.85 5.00 7.12
C ILE A 166 -12.61 3.86 7.80
N GLU A 167 -12.30 2.64 7.40
CA GLU A 167 -12.77 1.43 8.07
C GLU A 167 -11.59 0.68 8.66
N GLN A 168 -11.68 0.34 9.94
CA GLN A 168 -10.71 -0.52 10.59
C GLN A 168 -11.19 -1.97 10.50
N ARG A 169 -10.32 -2.88 10.07
CA ARG A 169 -10.63 -4.31 10.09
C ARG A 169 -10.92 -4.76 11.52
N ARG A 170 -11.90 -5.65 11.67
CA ARG A 170 -12.14 -6.35 12.94
C ARG A 170 -10.97 -7.31 13.25
N ALA A 171 -10.26 -7.04 14.33
CA ALA A 171 -9.24 -7.93 14.89
C ALA A 171 -9.84 -8.95 15.86
N ALA A 172 -9.18 -10.10 16.01
CA ALA A 172 -9.50 -11.11 17.02
C ALA A 172 -8.35 -11.19 18.02
N PHE A 173 -8.68 -11.20 19.32
CA PHE A 173 -7.67 -11.26 20.41
C PHE A 173 -7.72 -12.58 21.18
N ASP A 174 -8.61 -13.49 20.77
CA ASP A 174 -8.68 -14.84 21.31
C ASP A 174 -7.83 -15.77 20.45
N ARG A 175 -6.82 -16.39 21.06
CA ARG A 175 -5.97 -17.35 20.38
C ARG A 175 -6.77 -18.60 20.00
N ARG A 176 -6.67 -19.00 18.73
CA ARG A 176 -7.27 -20.22 18.21
C ARG A 176 -6.26 -21.37 18.24
N THR A 177 -6.73 -22.60 18.41
CA THR A 177 -5.87 -23.79 18.41
C THR A 177 -5.86 -24.40 17.00
N PRO A 178 -4.71 -24.41 16.30
CA PRO A 178 -4.56 -25.13 15.04
C PRO A 178 -4.46 -26.64 15.28
N ALA A 179 -4.70 -27.43 14.24
CA ALA A 179 -4.48 -28.86 14.21
C ALA A 179 -2.99 -29.19 14.39
N GLN A 180 -2.10 -28.39 13.79
CA GLN A 180 -0.65 -28.54 13.92
C GLN A 180 -0.02 -27.29 14.57
N LEU A 181 0.60 -27.48 15.73
CA LEU A 181 1.42 -26.44 16.37
C LEU A 181 2.87 -26.58 15.90
N LEU A 182 3.52 -25.43 15.66
CA LEU A 182 4.98 -25.43 15.53
C LEU A 182 5.60 -25.70 16.92
N PRO A 183 6.68 -26.50 17.00
CA PRO A 183 7.36 -26.76 18.28
C PRO A 183 7.77 -25.47 19.00
N THR A 184 8.23 -24.49 18.21
CA THR A 184 8.49 -23.12 18.64
C THR A 184 7.91 -22.17 17.59
N PRO A 185 7.14 -21.12 17.98
CA PRO A 185 6.66 -20.12 17.05
C PRO A 185 7.82 -19.46 16.29
N ALA A 186 7.63 -19.26 14.99
CA ALA A 186 8.61 -18.63 14.13
C ALA A 186 8.28 -17.14 13.95
N GLN A 187 9.23 -16.28 14.26
CA GLN A 187 9.09 -14.84 14.21
C GLN A 187 9.58 -14.28 12.87
N PHE A 188 8.73 -13.52 12.20
CA PHE A 188 9.05 -12.82 10.96
C PHE A 188 9.37 -11.35 11.25
N GLY A 189 10.66 -11.02 11.18
CA GLY A 189 11.19 -9.72 11.57
C GLY A 189 10.76 -9.36 12.99
N THR A 190 10.10 -8.22 13.16
CA THR A 190 9.52 -7.77 14.44
C THR A 190 7.98 -7.72 14.39
N HIS A 191 7.35 -8.36 13.39
CA HIS A 191 5.97 -8.07 13.00
C HIS A 191 4.97 -9.16 13.32
N ALA A 192 5.34 -10.43 13.16
CA ALA A 192 4.40 -11.53 13.33
C ALA A 192 5.11 -12.80 13.79
N LEU A 193 4.39 -13.61 14.57
CA LEU A 193 4.77 -14.95 15.00
C LEU A 193 3.83 -15.96 14.35
N LEU A 194 4.36 -16.83 13.49
CA LEU A 194 3.63 -18.01 13.03
C LEU A 194 3.70 -19.06 14.14
N TYR A 195 2.56 -19.48 14.68
CA TYR A 195 2.54 -20.47 15.79
C TYR A 195 1.93 -21.82 15.42
N GLY A 196 1.31 -21.93 14.24
CA GLY A 196 0.79 -23.20 13.74
C GLY A 196 0.03 -23.05 12.43
N TYR A 197 -0.51 -24.17 11.97
CA TYR A 197 -1.19 -24.26 10.68
C TYR A 197 -2.17 -25.44 10.63
N ASP A 198 -3.09 -25.37 9.67
CA ASP A 198 -3.94 -26.49 9.24
C ASP A 198 -3.69 -26.78 7.77
N LEU A 199 -3.79 -28.05 7.39
CA LEU A 199 -3.75 -28.53 6.01
C LEU A 199 -5.00 -29.38 5.78
N ASP A 200 -5.96 -28.86 5.02
CA ASP A 200 -7.19 -29.57 4.68
C ASP A 200 -7.24 -29.84 3.17
N GLU A 201 -7.46 -31.09 2.77
CA GLU A 201 -7.81 -31.39 1.38
C GLU A 201 -9.23 -30.87 1.07
N THR A 202 -9.37 -30.21 -0.07
CA THR A 202 -10.66 -29.74 -0.57
C THR A 202 -11.26 -30.74 -1.55
N GLU A 203 -12.58 -30.72 -1.74
CA GLU A 203 -13.27 -31.57 -2.72
C GLU A 203 -12.76 -31.37 -4.17
N ALA A 204 -12.14 -30.22 -4.46
CA ALA A 204 -11.57 -29.91 -5.77
C ALA A 204 -10.16 -30.51 -5.99
N GLY A 205 -9.58 -31.14 -4.95
CA GLY A 205 -8.22 -31.69 -4.99
C GLY A 205 -7.11 -30.65 -4.75
N ASP A 206 -7.46 -29.45 -4.26
CA ASP A 206 -6.50 -28.48 -3.74
C ASP A 206 -6.34 -28.66 -2.22
N THR A 207 -5.23 -28.20 -1.66
CA THR A 207 -5.00 -28.09 -0.23
C THR A 207 -5.34 -26.68 0.24
N LEU A 208 -6.25 -26.57 1.19
CA LEU A 208 -6.49 -25.35 1.95
C LEU A 208 -5.53 -25.31 3.14
N ILE A 209 -4.64 -24.32 3.10
CA ILE A 209 -3.60 -24.08 4.08
C ILE A 209 -4.05 -22.88 4.91
N ARG A 210 -4.26 -23.09 6.21
CA ARG A 210 -4.52 -22.00 7.16
C ARG A 210 -3.28 -21.74 7.99
N LEU A 211 -2.83 -20.50 8.00
CA LEU A 211 -1.65 -20.09 8.77
C LEU A 211 -2.09 -19.25 9.97
N TYR A 212 -1.63 -19.62 11.15
CA TYR A 212 -2.05 -19.02 12.41
C TYR A 212 -0.96 -18.11 12.97
N TRP A 213 -1.26 -16.81 12.99
CA TRP A 213 -0.33 -15.75 13.33
C TRP A 213 -0.73 -15.06 14.63
N GLU A 214 0.24 -14.73 15.46
CA GLU A 214 0.14 -13.69 16.48
C GLU A 214 0.86 -12.45 15.95
N ILE A 215 0.15 -11.34 15.84
CA ILE A 215 0.69 -10.10 15.31
C ILE A 215 1.32 -9.29 16.43
N MET A 216 2.54 -8.84 16.21
CA MET A 216 3.27 -7.97 17.13
C MET A 216 3.05 -6.50 16.80
N GLN A 217 3.07 -6.14 15.51
CA GLN A 217 2.85 -4.76 15.04
C GLN A 217 2.42 -4.73 13.56
N PRO A 218 1.78 -3.63 13.10
CA PRO A 218 1.49 -3.44 11.68
C PRO A 218 2.78 -3.42 10.84
N LEU A 219 2.69 -3.91 9.60
CA LEU A 219 3.81 -3.98 8.66
C LEU A 219 3.50 -3.16 7.41
N LEU A 220 4.16 -2.01 7.30
CA LEU A 220 4.08 -1.07 6.16
C LEU A 220 5.47 -0.92 5.51
N PRO A 221 5.56 -0.80 4.17
CA PRO A 221 4.46 -0.95 3.20
C PRO A 221 3.84 -2.36 3.28
N PRO A 222 2.59 -2.58 2.84
CA PRO A 222 1.95 -3.89 2.95
C PRO A 222 2.75 -4.99 2.25
N HIS A 223 3.17 -6.00 3.01
CA HIS A 223 3.88 -7.18 2.53
C HIS A 223 2.90 -8.28 2.12
N HIS A 224 3.38 -9.15 1.26
CA HIS A 224 2.70 -10.37 0.84
C HIS A 224 3.17 -11.56 1.67
N ILE A 225 2.32 -12.57 1.78
CA ILE A 225 2.69 -13.90 2.24
C ILE A 225 2.89 -14.78 1.00
N PHE A 226 3.95 -15.57 1.00
CA PHE A 226 4.13 -16.64 0.04
C PHE A 226 3.99 -18.00 0.71
N VAL A 227 3.41 -18.95 -0.02
CA VAL A 227 3.30 -20.36 0.34
C VAL A 227 3.76 -21.17 -0.86
N HIS A 228 4.94 -21.79 -0.73
CA HIS A 228 5.61 -22.54 -1.80
C HIS A 228 5.57 -24.03 -1.47
N ALA A 229 5.23 -24.86 -2.43
CA ALA A 229 5.32 -26.32 -2.35
C ALA A 229 6.53 -26.77 -3.20
N ASP A 230 7.61 -27.12 -2.52
CA ASP A 230 8.90 -27.43 -3.14
C ASP A 230 9.17 -28.94 -3.15
N ASP A 231 9.83 -29.43 -4.18
CA ASP A 231 10.29 -30.82 -4.24
C ASP A 231 11.54 -31.07 -3.38
N ALA A 232 11.99 -32.33 -3.32
CA ALA A 232 13.18 -32.71 -2.57
C ALA A 232 14.48 -32.06 -3.09
N GLY A 233 14.49 -31.58 -4.34
CA GLY A 233 15.59 -30.83 -4.96
C GLY A 233 15.52 -29.33 -4.69
N GLY A 234 14.46 -28.84 -4.04
CA GLY A 234 14.21 -27.42 -3.76
C GLY A 234 13.56 -26.66 -4.92
N ALA A 235 13.01 -27.35 -5.92
CA ALA A 235 12.28 -26.70 -7.00
C ALA A 235 10.81 -26.46 -6.58
N THR A 236 10.33 -25.23 -6.76
CA THR A 236 8.92 -24.88 -6.50
C THR A 236 8.02 -25.48 -7.55
N LEU A 237 7.20 -26.45 -7.14
CA LEU A 237 6.25 -27.15 -8.00
C LEU A 237 4.89 -26.44 -8.05
N ALA A 238 4.51 -25.77 -6.96
CA ALA A 238 3.32 -24.95 -6.87
C ALA A 238 3.57 -23.80 -5.88
N GLN A 239 2.94 -22.64 -6.10
CA GLN A 239 3.01 -21.53 -5.16
C GLN A 239 1.72 -20.71 -5.12
N GLN A 240 1.47 -20.09 -3.98
CA GLN A 240 0.54 -18.97 -3.86
C GLN A 240 1.24 -17.80 -3.16
N ASP A 241 1.26 -16.66 -3.84
CA ASP A 241 1.85 -15.42 -3.37
C ASP A 241 0.80 -14.32 -3.44
N GLY A 242 0.68 -13.51 -2.39
CA GLY A 242 -0.28 -12.42 -2.42
C GLY A 242 -0.47 -11.69 -1.10
N PRO A 243 -1.30 -10.63 -1.10
CA PRO A 243 -1.66 -9.95 0.12
C PRO A 243 -2.37 -10.93 1.08
N PRO A 244 -2.16 -10.81 2.40
CA PRO A 244 -2.84 -11.68 3.35
C PRO A 244 -4.37 -11.53 3.26
N VAL A 245 -5.06 -12.66 3.21
CA VAL A 245 -6.53 -12.75 3.18
C VAL A 245 -7.01 -13.69 4.27
N THR A 246 -8.12 -13.33 4.90
CA THR A 246 -8.83 -14.14 5.91
C THR A 246 -10.16 -14.61 5.34
N VAL A 247 -10.83 -15.53 6.02
CA VAL A 247 -12.22 -15.93 5.67
C VAL A 247 -13.21 -14.74 5.65
N THR A 248 -12.91 -13.67 6.41
CA THR A 248 -13.74 -12.46 6.46
C THR A 248 -13.35 -11.39 5.43
N GLY A 249 -12.33 -11.64 4.61
CA GLY A 249 -11.86 -10.71 3.58
C GLY A 249 -10.40 -10.30 3.75
N PRO A 250 -9.98 -9.24 3.03
CA PRO A 250 -8.58 -8.76 3.01
C PRO A 250 -8.06 -8.41 4.41
N ALA A 251 -6.80 -8.77 4.68
CA ALA A 251 -6.07 -8.39 5.88
C ALA A 251 -4.63 -7.97 5.52
N PRO A 252 -4.45 -6.94 4.66
CA PRO A 252 -3.13 -6.46 4.27
C PRO A 252 -2.28 -6.17 5.51
N SER A 253 -0.97 -6.41 5.45
CA SER A 253 -0.14 -6.42 6.65
C SER A 253 -0.05 -5.08 7.38
N GLY A 254 -0.35 -3.97 6.70
CA GLY A 254 -0.47 -2.65 7.32
C GLY A 254 -1.73 -2.49 8.17
N SER A 255 -2.76 -3.32 7.96
CA SER A 255 -4.01 -3.38 8.75
C SER A 255 -3.90 -4.28 9.98
N TRP A 256 -2.74 -4.89 10.20
CA TRP A 256 -2.55 -5.76 11.35
C TRP A 256 -2.53 -4.95 12.65
N GLN A 257 -3.04 -5.53 13.73
CA GLN A 257 -3.16 -4.90 15.04
C GLN A 257 -2.26 -5.61 16.06
N PRO A 258 -1.50 -4.88 16.89
CA PRO A 258 -0.70 -5.49 17.94
C PRO A 258 -1.53 -6.38 18.88
N GLY A 259 -1.06 -7.61 19.11
CA GLY A 259 -1.70 -8.60 19.96
C GLY A 259 -2.86 -9.36 19.30
N GLU A 260 -3.22 -9.09 18.04
CA GLU A 260 -4.26 -9.87 17.38
C GLU A 260 -3.76 -11.26 16.98
N PHE A 261 -4.68 -12.22 16.96
CA PHE A 261 -4.49 -13.52 16.34
C PHE A 261 -5.18 -13.55 14.99
N LEU A 262 -4.38 -13.69 13.93
CA LEU A 262 -4.83 -13.65 12.54
C LEU A 262 -4.72 -15.05 11.92
N ILE A 263 -5.75 -15.46 11.19
CA ILE A 263 -5.73 -16.70 10.41
C ILE A 263 -5.79 -16.34 8.93
N THR A 264 -4.73 -16.62 8.18
CA THR A 264 -4.69 -16.37 6.74
C THR A 264 -4.94 -17.65 5.96
N GLU A 265 -5.71 -17.56 4.87
CA GLU A 265 -6.08 -18.71 4.03
C GLU A 265 -5.34 -18.69 2.71
N HIS A 266 -4.76 -19.84 2.36
CA HIS A 266 -4.07 -20.08 1.09
C HIS A 266 -4.61 -21.38 0.48
N ARG A 267 -4.86 -21.39 -0.82
CA ARG A 267 -5.29 -22.56 -1.58
C ARG A 267 -4.23 -22.86 -2.61
N LEU A 268 -3.64 -24.04 -2.48
CA LEU A 268 -2.60 -24.49 -3.37
C LEU A 268 -2.85 -25.95 -3.74
N ARG A 269 -2.68 -26.28 -5.02
CA ARG A 269 -2.59 -27.69 -5.42
C ARG A 269 -1.22 -28.21 -5.05
N VAL A 270 -1.12 -28.84 -3.88
CA VAL A 270 0.15 -29.34 -3.33
C VAL A 270 0.42 -30.73 -3.89
N PRO A 271 1.48 -30.93 -4.69
CA PRO A 271 1.84 -32.27 -5.14
C PRO A 271 2.24 -33.16 -3.95
N PRO A 272 2.06 -34.49 -4.04
CA PRO A 272 2.54 -35.40 -3.01
C PRO A 272 4.05 -35.27 -2.84
N ASP A 273 4.56 -35.63 -1.65
CA ASP A 273 5.99 -35.61 -1.30
C ASP A 273 6.66 -34.23 -1.42
N THR A 274 5.90 -33.14 -1.26
CA THR A 274 6.45 -31.78 -1.27
C THR A 274 6.61 -31.20 0.13
N VAL A 275 7.50 -30.22 0.21
CA VAL A 275 7.76 -29.42 1.39
C VAL A 275 7.05 -28.09 1.23
N VAL A 276 6.16 -27.76 2.17
CA VAL A 276 5.51 -26.45 2.17
C VAL A 276 6.38 -25.45 2.93
N ASN A 277 6.79 -24.38 2.27
CA ASN A 277 7.55 -23.26 2.83
C ASN A 277 6.69 -22.00 2.85
N VAL A 278 6.73 -21.28 3.97
CA VAL A 278 5.96 -20.05 4.19
C VAL A 278 6.91 -18.89 4.45
N GLY A 279 6.67 -17.74 3.84
CA GLY A 279 7.34 -16.51 4.25
C GLY A 279 6.59 -15.23 3.94
N ILE A 280 7.21 -14.11 4.30
CA ILE A 280 6.66 -12.76 4.13
C ILE A 280 7.66 -11.93 3.32
N TYR A 281 7.19 -11.17 2.33
CA TYR A 281 8.05 -10.37 1.47
C TYR A 281 7.43 -9.04 1.05
N GLU A 282 8.27 -8.04 0.77
CA GLU A 282 7.85 -6.78 0.20
C GLU A 282 7.63 -6.94 -1.32
N PRO A 283 6.42 -6.74 -1.85
CA PRO A 283 6.13 -7.06 -3.25
C PRO A 283 6.87 -6.16 -4.25
N ALA A 284 7.20 -4.93 -3.87
CA ALA A 284 7.89 -3.98 -4.76
C ALA A 284 9.38 -4.30 -4.94
N THR A 285 10.04 -4.83 -3.91
CA THR A 285 11.49 -5.09 -3.89
C THR A 285 11.82 -6.57 -3.94
N THR A 286 10.83 -7.44 -3.71
CA THR A 286 10.95 -8.89 -3.53
C THR A 286 11.78 -9.32 -2.31
N VAL A 287 12.13 -8.37 -1.44
CA VAL A 287 12.91 -8.63 -0.22
C VAL A 287 12.05 -9.42 0.78
N ARG A 288 12.56 -10.56 1.23
CA ARG A 288 11.93 -11.43 2.23
C ARG A 288 12.29 -10.99 3.64
N LEU A 289 11.34 -11.12 4.57
CA LEU A 289 11.59 -10.89 5.99
C LEU A 289 12.44 -12.02 6.57
N PRO A 290 13.42 -11.70 7.44
CA PRO A 290 14.16 -12.72 8.16
C PRO A 290 13.26 -13.44 9.16
N VAL A 291 13.51 -14.73 9.33
CA VAL A 291 12.85 -15.59 10.32
C VAL A 291 13.79 -15.86 11.48
N THR A 292 13.27 -15.77 12.71
CA THR A 292 13.95 -16.26 13.92
C THR A 292 13.09 -17.27 14.66
N VAL A 293 13.74 -18.24 15.31
CA VAL A 293 13.11 -19.25 16.16
C VAL A 293 13.90 -19.29 17.46
N ASP A 294 13.22 -19.07 18.60
CA ASP A 294 13.87 -18.94 19.92
C ASP A 294 15.04 -17.93 19.92
N GLY A 295 14.85 -16.81 19.21
CA GLY A 295 15.85 -15.76 19.05
C GLY A 295 17.03 -16.10 18.12
N GLN A 296 17.08 -17.29 17.53
CA GLN A 296 18.14 -17.68 16.58
C GLN A 296 17.70 -17.46 15.13
N PRO A 297 18.58 -16.98 14.23
CA PRO A 297 18.29 -16.88 12.81
C PRO A 297 17.93 -18.24 12.21
N ALA A 298 16.85 -18.29 11.42
CA ALA A 298 16.32 -19.51 10.80
C ALA A 298 16.07 -19.37 9.29
N GLY A 299 16.64 -18.34 8.64
CA GLY A 299 16.47 -18.08 7.21
C GLY A 299 15.44 -16.98 6.94
N ASP A 300 14.66 -17.12 5.87
CA ASP A 300 13.63 -16.17 5.42
C ASP A 300 12.26 -16.84 5.17
N SER A 301 12.14 -18.10 5.59
CA SER A 301 10.94 -18.91 5.47
C SER A 301 10.87 -19.96 6.57
N VAL A 302 9.66 -20.50 6.77
CA VAL A 302 9.37 -21.57 7.71
C VAL A 302 8.87 -22.78 6.95
N ARG A 303 9.55 -23.90 7.13
CA ARG A 303 9.12 -25.20 6.64
C ARG A 303 7.99 -25.75 7.50
N LEU A 304 6.85 -26.06 6.89
CA LEU A 304 5.75 -26.81 7.51
C LEU A 304 6.02 -28.32 7.38
N ALA A 305 5.26 -29.15 8.11
CA ALA A 305 5.36 -30.60 7.91
C ALA A 305 4.95 -30.96 6.47
N SER A 306 5.52 -32.04 5.93
CA SER A 306 5.15 -32.57 4.62
C SER A 306 3.65 -32.88 4.58
N THR A 307 3.01 -32.59 3.46
CA THR A 307 1.67 -33.10 3.20
C THR A 307 1.68 -34.63 3.24
N PRO A 308 0.62 -35.26 3.76
CA PRO A 308 0.51 -36.72 3.81
C PRO A 308 0.52 -37.37 2.42
#